data_AF-A0A7W7Z8D2-F1
#
_entry.id   AF-A0A7W7Z8D2-F1
#
_cell.length_a   1.000
_cell.length_b   1.000
_cell.length_c   1.000
_cell.angle_alpha   90.00
_cell.angle_beta   90.00
_cell.angle_gamma   90.00
#
_symmetry.space_group_name_H-M   'P 1'
#
loop_
_entity.id
_entity.type
_entity.pdbx_description
1 polymer ?
#
loop_
_entity_poly.entity_id
_entity_poly.type
_entity_poly.pdbx_seq_one_letter_code
_entity_poly.pdbx_strand_id
1 'polypeptide(L)' 'MFDRDEERRLELECLRLAADFRQIASDTLNPSLKRQCLAMAEIWAEATDDPAEQVAPLSSEFH' A
#
# COMPACT_ATOMS: atom_id res chain seq x y z
N MET A 1 -1.87 -13.11 -24.01
CA MET A 1 -0.60 -12.42 -23.76
C MET A 1 -0.94 -11.42 -22.68
N PHE A 2 -0.77 -11.82 -21.42
CA PHE A 2 -1.13 -10.95 -20.29
C PHE A 2 -0.16 -9.77 -20.26
N ASP A 3 -0.73 -8.62 -19.93
CA ASP A 3 -0.22 -7.30 -20.25
C ASP A 3 0.89 -6.93 -19.26
N ARG A 4 2.11 -7.42 -19.54
CA ARG A 4 3.31 -7.13 -18.76
C ARG A 4 3.53 -5.62 -18.57
N ASP A 5 3.04 -4.80 -19.49
CA ASP A 5 3.12 -3.36 -19.38
C ASP A 5 2.10 -2.80 -18.36
N GLU A 6 0.90 -3.38 -18.27
CA GLU A 6 -0.07 -3.08 -17.20
C GLU A 6 0.42 -3.53 -15.82
N GLU A 7 1.00 -4.74 -15.71
CA GLU A 7 1.59 -5.24 -14.45
C GLU A 7 2.70 -4.30 -13.96
N ARG A 8 3.64 -3.95 -14.86
CA ARG A 8 4.74 -3.03 -14.55
C ARG A 8 4.23 -1.63 -14.20
N ARG A 9 3.15 -1.16 -14.84
CA ARG A 9 2.54 0.12 -14.51
C ARG A 9 1.93 0.09 -13.13
N LEU A 10 1.23 -0.99 -12.78
CA LEU A 10 0.63 -1.17 -11.46
C LEU A 10 1.70 -1.19 -10.36
N GLU A 11 2.80 -1.93 -10.55
CA GLU A 11 3.93 -1.94 -9.62
C GLU A 11 4.48 -0.53 -9.37
N LEU A 12 4.68 0.26 -10.43
CA LEU A 12 5.18 1.63 -10.32
C LEU A 12 4.20 2.56 -9.61
N GLU A 13 2.90 2.40 -9.84
CA GLU A 13 1.86 3.17 -9.15
C GLU A 13 1.81 2.82 -7.65
N CYS A 14 1.93 1.53 -7.30
CA CYS A 14 2.04 1.05 -5.92
C CYS A 14 3.27 1.63 -5.21
N LEU A 15 4.45 1.58 -5.83
CA LEU A 15 5.67 2.18 -5.28
C LEU A 15 5.55 3.69 -5.09
N ARG A 16 4.88 4.38 -6.03
CA ARG A 16 4.65 5.83 -5.90
C ARG A 16 3.76 6.13 -4.70
N LEU A 17 2.65 5.41 -4.53
CA LEU A 17 1.77 5.56 -3.39
C LEU A 17 2.51 5.30 -2.07
N ALA A 18 3.35 4.27 -2.02
CA ALA A 18 4.17 3.99 -0.85
C ALA A 18 5.14 5.14 -0.50
N ALA A 19 5.71 5.79 -1.51
CA ALA A 19 6.56 6.97 -1.32
C ALA A 19 5.77 8.18 -0.82
N ASP A 20 4.59 8.44 -1.40
CA ASP A 20 3.73 9.55 -1.01
C ASP A 20 3.30 9.43 0.46
N PHE A 21 2.91 8.23 0.90
CA PHE A 21 2.57 7.98 2.31
C PHE A 21 3.76 8.17 3.26
N ARG A 22 4.98 7.77 2.88
CA ARG A 22 6.18 8.04 3.68
C ARG A 22 6.47 9.53 3.80
N GLN A 23 6.27 10.29 2.73
CA GLN A 23 6.45 11.74 2.75
C GLN A 23 5.44 12.39 3.69
N ILE A 24 4.16 12.03 3.60
CA ILE A 24 3.12 12.53 4.52
C ILE A 24 3.44 12.16 5.97
N ALA A 25 3.93 10.94 6.23
CA ALA A 25 4.35 10.50 7.56
C ALA A 25 5.54 11.29 8.12
N SER A 26 6.43 11.79 7.24
CA SER A 26 7.54 12.66 7.60
C SER A 26 7.07 14.07 7.95
N ASP A 27 6.10 14.59 7.19
CA ASP A 27 5.65 15.98 7.30
C ASP A 27 4.60 16.20 8.40
N THR A 28 3.93 15.14 8.85
CA THR A 28 2.89 15.24 9.87
C THR A 28 3.44 15.26 11.30
N LEU A 29 2.89 16.14 12.13
CA LEU A 29 3.14 16.17 13.57
C LEU A 29 2.17 15.28 14.37
N ASN A 30 1.14 14.73 13.73
CA ASN A 30 0.16 13.86 14.38
C ASN A 30 0.69 12.41 14.45
N PRO A 31 0.97 11.86 15.64
CA PRO A 31 1.53 10.51 15.77
C PRO A 31 0.61 9.40 15.27
N SER A 32 -0.71 9.59 15.37
CA SER A 32 -1.69 8.62 14.87
C SER A 32 -1.69 8.58 13.35
N LEU A 33 -1.71 9.77 12.72
CA LEU A 33 -1.65 9.89 11.27
C LEU A 33 -0.32 9.35 10.73
N LYS A 34 0.80 9.65 11.40
CA LYS A 34 2.11 9.10 11.06
C LYS A 34 2.12 7.57 11.00
N ARG A 35 1.58 6.91 12.03
CA ARG A 35 1.49 5.44 12.07
C ARG A 35 0.63 4.88 10.95
N GLN A 36 -0.52 5.49 10.70
CA GLN A 36 -1.42 5.06 9.62
C GLN A 36 -0.76 5.22 8.25
N CYS A 37 -0.08 6.35 7.99
CA CYS A 37 0.64 6.56 6.74
C CYS A 37 1.78 5.55 6.57
N LEU A 38 2.54 5.22 7.61
CA LEU A 38 3.58 4.20 7.53
C LEU A 38 3.01 2.81 7.22
N ALA A 39 1.90 2.41 7.87
CA ALA A 39 1.24 1.15 7.59
C ALA A 39 0.74 1.08 6.12
N MET A 40 0.17 2.16 5.60
CA MET A 40 -0.23 2.23 4.19
C MET A 40 0.98 2.15 3.26
N ALA A 41 2.09 2.79 3.60
CA ALA A 41 3.31 2.72 2.79
C ALA A 41 3.89 1.30 2.71
N GLU A 42 3.75 0.50 3.77
CA GLU A 42 4.15 -0.90 3.79
C GLU A 42 3.25 -1.75 2.90
N ILE A 43 1.92 -1.61 3.01
CA ILE A 43 0.95 -2.32 2.16
C ILE A 43 1.22 -2.08 0.67
N TRP A 44 1.41 -0.82 0.28
CA TRP A 44 1.66 -0.47 -1.12
C TRP A 44 3.06 -0.86 -1.61
N ALA A 45 4.04 -1.04 -0.71
CA ALA A 45 5.36 -1.54 -1.07
C ALA A 45 5.39 -3.08 -1.16
N GLU A 46 4.57 -3.79 -0.37
CA GLU A 46 4.49 -5.26 -0.39
C GLU A 46 3.60 -5.77 -1.54
N ALA A 47 2.62 -4.98 -1.97
CA ALA A 47 1.80 -5.26 -3.15
C ALA A 47 2.62 -5.41 -4.46
N THR A 48 3.90 -5.03 -4.47
CA THR A 48 4.81 -5.29 -5.61
C THR A 48 5.56 -6.61 -5.53
N ASP A 49 5.56 -7.29 -4.38
CA ASP A 49 6.21 -8.60 -4.23
C ASP A 49 5.24 -9.78 -4.42
N ASP A 50 3.92 -9.59 -4.26
CA ASP A 50 2.92 -10.63 -4.56
C ASP A 50 1.51 -10.07 -4.88
N PRO A 51 1.05 -10.13 -6.15
CA PRO A 51 -0.29 -9.66 -6.52
C PRO A 51 -1.42 -10.64 -6.13
N ALA A 52 -1.14 -11.78 -5.47
CA ALA A 52 -2.13 -12.85 -5.29
C ALA A 52 -2.82 -12.93 -3.91
N GLU A 53 -2.36 -12.27 -2.83
CA GLU A 53 -2.85 -12.62 -1.48
C GLU A 53 -3.28 -11.49 -0.53
N GLN A 54 -3.32 -10.22 -0.94
CA GLN A 54 -3.65 -9.13 0.00
C GLN A 54 -4.97 -8.39 -0.28
N VAL A 55 -6.02 -9.15 -0.61
CA VAL A 55 -7.41 -8.70 -0.39
C VAL A 55 -8.20 -9.80 0.30
N ALA A 56 -7.81 -10.14 1.53
CA ALA A 56 -8.76 -10.71 2.47
C ALA A 56 -9.57 -9.55 3.07
N PRO A 57 -10.89 -9.42 2.79
CA PRO A 57 -11.69 -8.45 3.50
C PRO A 57 -11.75 -8.87 4.97
N LEU A 58 -11.29 -7.99 5.86
CA LEU A 58 -11.64 -8.05 7.28
C LEU A 58 -13.15 -7.82 7.41
N SER A 59 -13.91 -8.87 7.17
CA SER A 59 -15.33 -8.99 7.46
C SER A 59 -15.53 -10.29 8.23
N SER A 60 -16.29 -10.20 9.33
CA SER A 60 -16.62 -11.21 10.34
C SER A 60 -15.48 -11.47 11.35
N GLU A 61 -15.67 -11.31 12.66
CA GLU A 61 -16.86 -11.66 13.45
C GLU A 61 -17.13 -10.64 14.58
N PHE A 62 -18.32 -10.04 14.55
CA PHE A 62 -19.07 -9.80 15.77
C PHE A 62 -19.82 -11.10 16.06
N HIS A 63 -19.49 -11.79 17.16
CA HIS A 63 -20.48 -12.51 17.95
C HIS A 63 -20.13 -12.49 19.44
#